data_AF-A0A4Q4M4C2-F1
#
_entry.id   AF-A0A4Q4M4C2-F1
#
_cell.length_a   1.000
_cell.length_b   1.000
_cell.length_c   1.000
_cell.angle_alpha   90.00
_cell.angle_beta   90.00
_cell.angle_gamma   90.00
#
_symmetry.space_group_name_H-M   'P 1'
#
loop_
_entity.id
_entity.type
_entity.pdbx_description
1 polymer ?
#
loop_
_entity_poly.entity_id
_entity_poly.type
_entity_poly.pdbx_seq_one_letter_code
_entity_poly.pdbx_strand_id
1 'polypeptide(L)'
;MEALSGAASGIAVVSLAIQLIQSVALIREFIKDVKGASKELHRLVGKLELLNALLENVQKVLEQQSSLSGTHFPAPSMAIFNCLQGCEDSIQPLVNIVKKLSLPQSQSGSSTARLKSEIKLGLKTKEIATLETRIQHDIDLLTNSLSINQSGIL
;
A
#
# COMPACT_ATOMS: atom_id res chain seq x y z
N MET A 1 6.28 17.02 27.85
CA MET A 1 5.36 16.29 26.95
C MET A 1 4.53 17.34 26.23
N GLU A 2 5.14 18.02 25.27
CA GLU A 2 4.53 19.07 24.43
C GLU A 2 5.28 19.07 23.09
N ALA A 3 4.58 19.40 22.00
CA ALA A 3 4.99 19.39 20.59
C ALA A 3 4.86 18.06 19.78
N LEU A 4 3.70 17.39 19.87
CA LEU A 4 3.12 16.77 18.66
C LEU A 4 2.31 17.88 17.96
N SER A 5 3.00 18.74 17.20
CA SER A 5 2.34 19.72 16.34
C SER A 5 1.47 18.97 15.34
N GLY A 6 0.14 19.11 15.46
CA GLY A 6 -0.88 18.29 14.83
C GLY A 6 -1.10 18.51 13.33
N ALA A 7 -0.04 18.74 12.56
CA ALA A 7 -0.07 18.75 11.11
C ALA A 7 1.01 17.82 10.58
N ALA A 8 0.61 16.70 9.97
CA ALA A 8 1.51 15.99 9.07
C ALA A 8 1.82 16.96 7.93
N SER A 9 3.09 17.31 7.75
CA SER A 9 3.50 18.14 6.62
C SER A 9 2.96 17.50 5.34
N GLY A 10 2.31 18.28 4.46
CA GLY A 10 1.74 17.74 3.22
C GLY A 10 2.75 16.95 2.40
N ILE A 11 4.03 17.35 2.46
CA ILE A 11 5.16 16.65 1.83
C ILE A 11 5.33 15.23 2.40
N ALA A 12 5.20 15.05 3.72
CA ALA A 12 5.34 13.75 4.36
C ALA A 12 4.22 12.79 3.94
N VAL A 13 2.98 13.30 3.87
CA VAL A 13 1.81 12.52 3.44
C VAL A 13 1.96 12.08 1.98
N VAL A 14 2.36 12.99 1.08
CA VAL A 14 2.64 12.68 -0.33
C VAL A 14 3.77 11.66 -0.46
N SER A 15 4.88 11.86 0.27
CA SER A 15 6.03 10.96 0.22
C SER A 15 5.68 9.55 0.66
N LEU A 16 4.82 9.40 1.67
CA LEU A 16 4.34 8.11 2.12
C LEU A 16 3.42 7.45 1.09
N ALA A 17 2.50 8.22 0.49
CA ALA A 17 1.63 7.71 -0.58
C ALA A 17 2.45 7.18 -1.77
N ILE A 18 3.48 7.91 -2.20
CA ILE A 18 4.39 7.48 -3.29
C ILE A 18 5.12 6.17 -2.93
N GLN A 19 5.66 6.06 -1.71
CA GLN A 19 6.35 4.84 -1.26
C GLN A 19 5.41 3.62 -1.23
N LEU A 20 4.16 3.83 -0.83
CA LEU A 20 3.14 2.78 -0.85
C LEU A 20 2.80 2.35 -2.29
N ILE A 21 2.61 3.29 -3.21
CA ILE A 21 2.39 3.01 -4.65
C ILE A 21 3.51 2.14 -5.20
N GLN A 22 4.77 2.52 -4.95
CA GLN A 22 5.95 1.77 -5.39
C GLN A 22 6.00 0.36 -4.78
N SER A 23 5.69 0.25 -3.49
CA SER A 23 5.68 -1.03 -2.78
C SER A 23 4.60 -1.97 -3.31
N VAL A 24 3.40 -1.44 -3.56
CA VAL A 24 2.28 -2.18 -4.14
C VAL A 24 2.61 -2.64 -5.56
N ALA A 25 3.21 -1.77 -6.39
CA ALA A 25 3.65 -2.12 -7.74
C ALA A 25 4.65 -3.29 -7.72
N LEU A 26 5.68 -3.21 -6.87
CA LEU A 26 6.68 -4.25 -6.70
C LEU A 26 6.07 -5.60 -6.29
N ILE A 27 5.11 -5.61 -5.37
CA ILE A 27 4.42 -6.84 -4.96
C ILE A 27 3.60 -7.41 -6.12
N ARG A 28 2.87 -6.55 -6.85
CA ARG A 28 2.03 -6.98 -7.98
C ARG A 28 2.86 -7.59 -9.11
N GLU A 29 3.94 -6.93 -9.50
CA GLU A 29 4.84 -7.42 -10.56
C GLU A 29 5.41 -8.78 -10.17
N PHE A 30 5.90 -8.90 -8.94
CA PHE A 30 6.39 -10.17 -8.42
C PHE A 30 5.35 -11.29 -8.48
N ILE A 31 4.11 -11.01 -8.06
CA ILE A 31 3.04 -12.02 -8.09
C ILE A 31 2.64 -12.40 -9.52
N LYS A 32 2.62 -11.45 -10.47
CA LYS A 32 2.28 -11.72 -11.88
C LYS A 32 3.25 -12.71 -12.53
N ASP A 33 4.51 -12.71 -12.10
CA ASP A 33 5.52 -13.64 -12.62
C ASP A 33 5.39 -15.07 -12.05
N VAL A 34 4.50 -15.28 -11.07
CA VAL A 34 4.25 -16.58 -10.44
C VAL A 34 3.27 -17.41 -11.27
N LYS A 35 3.81 -18.27 -12.14
CA LYS A 35 2.99 -19.26 -12.88
C LYS A 35 2.26 -20.21 -11.92
N GLY A 36 0.93 -20.27 -12.04
CA GLY A 36 0.09 -21.15 -11.23
C GLY A 36 -0.11 -20.66 -9.78
N ALA A 37 -0.10 -19.34 -9.59
CA ALA A 37 -0.51 -18.67 -8.36
C ALA A 37 -1.89 -19.17 -7.86
N SER A 38 -2.06 -19.23 -6.54
CA SER A 38 -3.33 -19.65 -5.94
C SER A 38 -4.43 -18.60 -6.19
N LYS A 39 -5.70 -18.98 -6.00
CA LYS A 39 -6.83 -18.04 -6.15
C LYS A 39 -6.76 -16.91 -5.13
N GLU A 40 -6.29 -17.21 -3.92
CA GLU A 40 -6.11 -16.23 -2.84
C GLU A 40 -5.03 -15.21 -3.20
N LEU A 41 -3.94 -15.65 -3.83
CA LEU A 41 -2.89 -14.73 -4.28
C LEU A 41 -3.40 -13.77 -5.37
N HIS A 42 -4.24 -14.26 -6.30
CA HIS A 42 -4.92 -13.39 -7.27
C HIS A 42 -5.90 -12.42 -6.60
N ARG A 43 -6.65 -12.88 -5.59
CA ARG A 43 -7.57 -12.02 -4.82
C ARG A 43 -6.81 -10.91 -4.08
N LEU A 44 -5.67 -11.24 -3.49
CA LEU A 44 -4.75 -10.29 -2.87
C LEU A 44 -4.23 -9.25 -3.89
N VAL A 45 -3.84 -9.67 -5.10
CA VAL A 45 -3.47 -8.72 -6.18
C VAL A 45 -4.60 -7.76 -6.51
N GLY A 46 -5.85 -8.24 -6.59
CA GLY A 46 -6.99 -7.37 -6.83
C GLY A 46 -7.20 -6.33 -5.72
N LYS A 47 -6.95 -6.69 -4.45
CA LYS A 47 -6.98 -5.74 -3.33
C LYS A 47 -5.84 -4.73 -3.40
N LEU A 48 -4.64 -5.18 -3.76
CA LEU A 48 -3.48 -4.32 -3.96
C LEU A 48 -3.70 -3.35 -5.13
N GLU A 49 -4.36 -3.77 -6.21
CA GLU A 49 -4.76 -2.89 -7.32
C GLU A 49 -5.72 -1.79 -6.88
N LEU A 50 -6.73 -2.16 -6.08
CA LEU A 50 -7.67 -1.19 -5.52
C LEU A 50 -6.96 -0.21 -4.58
N LEU A 51 -6.08 -0.70 -3.70
CA LEU A 51 -5.26 0.16 -2.83
C LEU A 51 -4.39 1.12 -3.65
N ASN A 52 -3.72 0.64 -4.70
CA ASN A 52 -2.90 1.49 -5.56
C ASN A 52 -3.71 2.63 -6.19
N ALA A 53 -4.88 2.33 -6.74
CA ALA A 53 -5.75 3.34 -7.34
C ALA A 53 -6.19 4.40 -6.31
N LEU A 54 -6.46 3.99 -5.06
CA LEU A 54 -6.76 4.92 -3.98
C LEU A 54 -5.56 5.79 -3.61
N LEU A 55 -4.37 5.20 -3.50
CA LEU A 55 -3.13 5.94 -3.22
C LEU A 55 -2.79 6.95 -4.31
N GLU A 56 -2.99 6.62 -5.58
CA GLU A 56 -2.84 7.56 -6.70
C GLU A 56 -3.84 8.72 -6.60
N ASN A 57 -5.07 8.45 -6.16
CA ASN A 57 -6.06 9.51 -5.92
C ASN A 57 -5.65 10.39 -4.73
N VAL A 58 -5.16 9.80 -3.64
CA VAL A 58 -4.60 10.54 -2.49
C VAL A 58 -3.50 11.46 -2.99
N GLN A 59 -2.52 10.92 -3.72
CA GLN A 59 -1.41 11.71 -4.25
C GLN A 59 -1.90 12.90 -5.09
N LYS A 60 -2.82 12.67 -6.03
CA LYS A 60 -3.39 13.74 -6.87
C LYS A 60 -4.09 14.83 -6.06
N VAL A 61 -4.90 14.44 -5.08
CA VAL A 61 -5.60 15.39 -4.21
C VAL A 61 -4.59 16.21 -3.43
N LEU A 62 -3.58 15.58 -2.82
CA LEU A 62 -2.56 16.26 -2.04
C LEU A 62 -1.68 17.20 -2.89
N GLU A 63 -1.31 16.78 -4.11
CA GLU A 63 -0.58 17.62 -5.06
C GLU A 63 -1.42 18.84 -5.47
N GLN A 64 -2.71 18.65 -5.74
CA GLN A 64 -3.64 19.76 -6.00
C GLN A 64 -3.71 20.72 -4.82
N GLN A 65 -3.87 20.22 -3.59
CA GLN A 65 -3.88 21.05 -2.37
C GLN A 65 -2.59 21.85 -2.23
N SER A 66 -1.43 21.23 -2.51
CA SER A 66 -0.14 21.90 -2.44
C SER A 66 0.05 22.98 -3.52
N SER A 67 -0.48 22.79 -4.73
CA SER A 67 -0.42 23.79 -5.80
C SER A 67 -1.36 24.99 -5.55
N LEU A 68 -2.42 24.79 -4.76
CA LEU A 68 -3.40 25.81 -4.39
C LEU A 68 -3.04 26.56 -3.10
N SER A 69 -1.84 26.36 -2.54
CA SER A 69 -1.36 26.94 -1.26
C SER A 69 -1.39 28.47 -1.15
N GLY A 70 -1.79 29.20 -2.19
CA GLY A 70 -2.13 30.63 -2.13
C GLY A 70 -3.54 30.93 -1.61
N THR A 71 -4.43 29.95 -1.60
CA THR A 71 -5.84 30.03 -1.19
C THR A 71 -6.13 29.00 -0.11
N HIS A 72 -6.05 29.40 1.16
CA HIS A 72 -6.65 28.80 2.38
C HIS A 72 -7.04 27.30 2.35
N PHE A 73 -6.22 26.44 1.76
CA PHE A 73 -6.55 25.03 1.64
C PHE A 73 -6.04 24.32 2.90
N PRO A 74 -6.91 23.65 3.66
CA PRO A 74 -6.48 23.00 4.89
C PRO A 74 -5.45 21.93 4.58
N ALA A 75 -4.39 21.88 5.39
CA ALA A 75 -3.39 20.83 5.31
C ALA A 75 -4.07 19.44 5.40
N PRO A 76 -3.46 18.40 4.80
CA PRO A 76 -3.99 17.05 4.86
C PRO A 76 -4.21 16.64 6.31
N SER A 77 -5.39 16.09 6.61
CA SER A 77 -5.70 15.70 7.99
C SER A 77 -4.72 14.63 8.48
N MET A 78 -4.35 14.70 9.77
CA MET A 78 -3.58 13.63 10.43
C MET A 78 -4.23 12.25 10.27
N ALA A 79 -5.55 12.19 10.07
CA ALA A 79 -6.26 10.95 9.81
C ALA A 79 -5.82 10.28 8.50
N ILE A 80 -5.59 11.05 7.42
CA ILE A 80 -5.08 10.51 6.15
C ILE A 80 -3.68 9.93 6.37
N PHE A 81 -2.80 10.68 7.04
CA PHE A 81 -1.45 10.21 7.33
C PHE A 81 -1.45 8.90 8.13
N ASN A 82 -2.27 8.81 9.18
CA ASN A 82 -2.39 7.60 9.99
C ASN A 82 -2.95 6.41 9.19
N CYS A 83 -3.91 6.66 8.27
CA CYS A 83 -4.41 5.61 7.38
C CYS A 83 -3.32 5.10 6.43
N LEU A 84 -2.50 6.00 5.88
CA LEU A 84 -1.38 5.62 5.02
C LEU A 84 -0.33 4.81 5.80
N GLN A 85 -0.03 5.18 7.05
CA GLN A 85 0.85 4.36 7.91
C GLN A 85 0.26 2.97 8.17
N GLY A 86 -1.05 2.87 8.43
CA GLY A 86 -1.73 1.58 8.55
C GLY A 86 -1.59 0.72 7.28
N CYS A 87 -1.74 1.33 6.11
CA CYS A 87 -1.50 0.66 4.83
C CYS A 87 -0.06 0.12 4.73
N GLU A 88 0.93 0.93 5.15
CA GLU A 88 2.35 0.56 5.13
C GLU A 88 2.61 -0.67 5.99
N ASP A 89 2.16 -0.63 7.25
CA ASP A 89 2.29 -1.73 8.20
C ASP A 89 1.64 -3.02 7.69
N SER A 90 0.49 -2.91 7.02
CA SER A 90 -0.24 -4.03 6.43
C SER A 90 0.49 -4.67 5.25
N ILE A 91 1.13 -3.87 4.39
CA ILE A 91 1.83 -4.38 3.20
C ILE A 91 3.28 -4.76 3.46
N GLN A 92 3.91 -4.24 4.53
CA GLN A 92 5.33 -4.45 4.82
C GLN A 92 5.75 -5.94 4.88
N PRO A 93 4.95 -6.87 5.45
CA PRO A 93 5.29 -8.29 5.41
C PRO A 93 5.43 -8.83 3.98
N LEU A 94 4.56 -8.39 3.05
CA LEU A 94 4.64 -8.77 1.64
C LEU A 94 5.87 -8.18 0.97
N VAL A 95 6.18 -6.92 1.23
CA VAL A 95 7.40 -6.26 0.73
C VAL A 95 8.65 -7.05 1.15
N ASN A 96 8.72 -7.45 2.42
CA ASN A 96 9.85 -8.21 2.95
C ASN A 96 10.00 -9.58 2.28
N ILE A 97 8.88 -10.27 2.03
CA ILE A 97 8.86 -11.56 1.33
C ILE A 97 9.36 -11.37 -0.11
N VAL A 98 8.81 -10.41 -0.85
CA VAL A 98 9.22 -10.14 -2.23
C VAL A 98 10.71 -9.80 -2.30
N LYS A 99 11.19 -8.87 -1.47
CA LYS A 99 12.61 -8.50 -1.42
C LYS A 99 13.51 -9.70 -1.15
N LYS A 100 13.13 -10.58 -0.21
CA LYS A 100 13.90 -11.80 0.10
C LYS A 100 13.99 -12.75 -1.09
N LEU A 101 12.90 -12.88 -1.84
CA LEU A 101 12.79 -13.82 -2.97
C LEU A 101 13.37 -13.24 -4.27
N SER A 102 13.45 -11.93 -4.42
CA SER A 102 14.05 -11.24 -5.57
C SER A 102 15.59 -11.16 -5.49
N LEU A 103 16.21 -11.50 -4.36
CA LEU A 103 17.67 -11.53 -4.26
C LEU A 103 18.25 -12.67 -5.10
N PRO A 104 19.31 -12.44 -5.89
CA PRO A 104 19.97 -13.48 -6.65
C PRO A 104 20.66 -14.48 -5.71
N GLN A 105 19.94 -15.52 -5.30
CA GLN A 105 20.54 -16.67 -4.63
C GLN A 105 21.04 -17.66 -5.69
N SER A 106 22.36 -17.86 -5.66
CA SER A 106 23.10 -18.81 -6.46
C SER A 106 22.43 -20.20 -6.46
N GLN A 107 22.30 -20.78 -7.65
CA GLN A 107 22.03 -22.20 -7.97
C GLN A 107 20.57 -22.67 -8.14
N SER A 108 20.27 -22.98 -9.40
CA SER A 108 19.59 -24.18 -9.94
C SER A 108 18.11 -24.43 -9.63
N GLY A 109 17.36 -24.73 -10.70
CA GLY A 109 15.93 -25.07 -10.73
C GLY A 109 15.07 -23.96 -11.33
N SER A 110 14.17 -24.29 -12.27
CA SER A 110 13.35 -23.31 -12.98
C SER A 110 12.71 -22.30 -12.01
N SER A 111 13.11 -21.03 -12.12
CA SER A 111 12.76 -19.92 -11.22
C SER A 111 11.29 -19.95 -10.76
N THR A 112 10.36 -20.25 -11.67
CA THR A 112 8.92 -20.30 -11.43
C THR A 112 8.45 -21.43 -10.50
N ALA A 113 9.02 -22.63 -10.57
CA ALA A 113 8.64 -23.76 -9.72
C ALA A 113 9.13 -23.57 -8.27
N ARG A 114 10.31 -22.96 -8.12
CA ARG A 114 10.89 -22.63 -6.83
C ARG A 114 10.19 -21.43 -6.19
N LEU A 115 9.86 -20.40 -6.98
CA LEU A 115 9.05 -19.27 -6.55
C LEU A 115 7.66 -19.71 -6.07
N LYS A 116 7.01 -20.61 -6.80
CA LYS A 116 5.73 -21.21 -6.39
C LYS A 116 5.87 -22.02 -5.09
N SER A 117 6.96 -22.78 -4.93
CA SER A 117 7.25 -23.51 -3.69
C SER A 117 7.51 -22.56 -2.52
N GLU A 118 8.27 -21.50 -2.73
CA GLU A 118 8.66 -20.55 -1.68
C GLU A 118 7.52 -19.60 -1.31
N ILE A 119 6.66 -19.19 -2.25
CA ILE A 119 5.40 -18.51 -1.93
C ILE A 119 4.47 -19.47 -1.18
N LYS A 120 4.39 -20.74 -1.59
CA LYS A 120 3.61 -21.74 -0.85
C LYS A 120 4.18 -21.99 0.57
N LEU A 121 5.49 -21.82 0.77
CA LEU A 121 6.16 -21.97 2.06
C LEU A 121 6.09 -20.69 2.94
N GLY A 122 6.11 -19.50 2.33
CA GLY A 122 6.18 -18.21 3.00
C GLY A 122 4.85 -17.44 3.11
N LEU A 123 3.84 -17.80 2.29
CA LEU A 123 2.49 -17.24 2.31
C LEU A 123 1.48 -18.40 2.34
N LYS A 124 1.17 -18.87 3.55
CA LYS A 124 0.08 -19.82 3.75
C LYS A 124 -1.24 -19.15 3.43
N THR A 125 -2.23 -19.91 2.96
CA THR A 125 -3.59 -19.41 2.65
C THR A 125 -4.19 -18.55 3.77
N LYS A 126 -3.95 -18.93 5.04
CA LYS A 126 -4.40 -18.16 6.21
C LYS A 126 -3.70 -16.80 6.33
N GLU A 127 -2.41 -16.73 6.01
CA GLU A 127 -1.64 -15.48 6.02
C GLU A 127 -2.11 -14.56 4.89
N ILE A 128 -2.35 -15.11 3.70
CA ILE A 128 -2.92 -14.37 2.57
C ILE A 128 -4.30 -13.80 2.96
N ALA A 129 -5.19 -14.63 3.54
CA ALA A 129 -6.51 -14.16 3.97
C ALA A 129 -6.43 -13.08 5.07
N THR A 130 -5.45 -13.18 5.97
CA THR A 130 -5.22 -12.15 7.01
C THR A 130 -4.75 -10.84 6.39
N LEU A 131 -3.81 -10.89 5.45
CA LEU A 131 -3.32 -9.71 4.72
C LEU A 131 -4.44 -9.06 3.91
N GLU A 132 -5.25 -9.86 3.23
CA GLU A 132 -6.41 -9.34 2.50
C GLU A 132 -7.41 -8.62 3.40
N THR A 133 -7.68 -9.18 4.59
CA THR A 133 -8.60 -8.55 5.55
C THR A 133 -8.05 -7.22 6.04
N ARG A 134 -6.74 -7.15 6.31
CA ARG A 134 -6.07 -5.91 6.72
C ARG A 134 -6.08 -4.86 5.62
N ILE A 135 -5.68 -5.23 4.40
CA ILE A 135 -5.69 -4.33 3.25
C ILE A 135 -7.12 -3.82 2.96
N GLN A 136 -8.13 -4.68 3.08
CA GLN A 136 -9.52 -4.23 2.92
C GLN A 136 -9.92 -3.21 3.99
N HIS A 137 -9.56 -3.46 5.25
CA HIS A 137 -9.83 -2.53 6.33
C HIS A 137 -9.15 -1.17 6.09
N ASP A 138 -7.90 -1.18 5.63
CA ASP A 138 -7.15 0.05 5.33
C ASP A 138 -7.76 0.81 4.15
N ILE A 139 -8.22 0.10 3.11
CA ILE A 139 -8.99 0.67 1.99
C ILE A 139 -10.24 1.38 2.48
N ASP A 140 -11.00 0.75 3.39
CA ASP A 140 -12.24 1.30 3.92
C ASP A 140 -11.96 2.57 4.76
N LEU A 141 -10.93 2.53 5.62
CA LEU A 141 -10.51 3.67 6.43
C LEU A 141 -10.01 4.84 5.58
N LEU A 142 -9.18 4.55 4.57
CA LEU A 142 -8.64 5.58 3.68
C LEU A 142 -9.73 6.23 2.84
N THR A 143 -10.65 5.43 2.31
CA THR A 143 -11.82 5.92 1.56
C THR A 143 -12.68 6.84 2.42
N ASN A 144 -13.03 6.41 3.63
CA ASN A 144 -13.82 7.22 4.56
C ASN A 144 -13.11 8.53 4.93
N SER A 145 -11.80 8.47 5.21
CA SER A 145 -11.00 9.65 5.55
C SER A 145 -10.91 10.65 4.40
N LEU A 146 -10.80 10.17 3.16
CA LEU A 146 -10.83 11.01 1.96
C LEU A 146 -12.20 11.65 1.74
N SER A 147 -13.29 10.89 1.89
CA SER A 147 -14.65 11.42 1.79
C SER A 147 -14.92 12.52 2.82
N ILE A 148 -14.50 12.31 4.07
CA ILE A 148 -14.62 13.33 5.13
C ILE A 148 -13.78 14.57 4.77
N ASN A 149 -12.54 14.38 4.30
CA ASN A 149 -11.68 15.50 3.91
C ASN A 149 -12.28 16.31 2.75
N GLN A 150 -12.83 15.64 1.73
CA GLN A 150 -13.53 16.28 0.60
C GLN A 150 -14.81 17.01 1.04
N SER A 151 -15.58 16.45 1.96
CA SER A 151 -16.80 17.09 2.48
C SER A 151 -16.52 18.34 3.31
N GLY A 152 -15.32 18.48 3.89
CA GLY A 152 -14.91 19.70 4.60
C GLY A 152 -14.36 20.81 3.69
N ILE A 153 -14.24 20.54 2.39
CA ILE A 153 -13.76 21.49 1.37
C ILE A 153 -14.94 22.14 0.60
N LEU A 154 -16.11 21.50 0.58
CA LEU A 154 -17.36 21.97 -0.04
C LEU A 154 -18.22 22.76 0.95
#